data_AF-A0A845PRF2-F1
#
_entry.id   AF-A0A845PRF2-F1
#
_cell.length_a   1.000
_cell.length_b   1.000
_cell.length_c   1.000
_cell.angle_alpha   90.00
_cell.angle_beta   90.00
_cell.angle_gamma   90.00
#
_symmetry.space_group_name_H-M   'P 1'
#
loop_
_entity.id
_entity.type
_entity.pdbx_description
1 polymer ?
#
loop_
_entity_poly.entity_id
_entity_poly.type
_entity_poly.pdbx_seq_one_letter_code
_entity_poly.pdbx_strand_id
1 'polypeptide(L)' 'MACNCSHPLKQDDCERIREHARDGRSFIFHLFSDGVLSIAQVKKGENPNEIAEKQGFFNQEGQLEWFSVNEHPCAHETL' A
#
# COMPACT_ATOMS: atom_id res chain seq x y z
N MET A 1 -14.79 -6.65 13.38
CA MET A 1 -13.56 -6.86 12.59
C MET A 1 -12.43 -6.14 13.29
N ALA A 2 -11.39 -6.85 13.71
CA ALA A 2 -10.17 -6.22 14.23
C ALA A 2 -9.25 -5.94 13.05
N CYS A 3 -9.13 -4.68 12.67
CA CYS A 3 -8.15 -4.22 11.70
C CYS A 3 -6.77 -4.26 12.38
N ASN A 4 -5.78 -4.88 11.72
CA ASN A 4 -4.42 -4.98 12.25
C ASN A 4 -3.74 -3.60 12.08
N CYS A 5 -4.18 -2.64 12.89
CA CYS A 5 -3.78 -1.23 12.86
C CYS A 5 -2.46 -1.01 13.62
N SER A 6 -1.41 -1.77 13.33
CA SER A 6 -0.10 -1.54 13.98
C SER A 6 0.44 -0.13 13.69
N HIS A 7 -0.06 0.53 12.63
CA HIS A 7 0.06 1.96 12.41
C HIS A 7 -1.29 2.52 11.93
N PRO A 8 -1.84 3.58 12.54
CA PRO A 8 -3.11 4.16 12.13
C PRO A 8 -2.93 4.86 10.77
N LEU A 9 -3.43 4.24 9.71
CA LEU A 9 -3.66 4.95 8.44
C LEU A 9 -4.64 6.09 8.70
N LYS A 10 -4.35 7.27 8.13
CA LYS A 10 -5.30 8.38 8.20
C LYS A 10 -6.49 8.06 7.30
N GLN A 11 -7.62 8.71 7.56
CA GLN A 11 -8.84 8.52 6.76
C GLN A 11 -8.59 8.80 5.27
N ASP A 12 -7.80 9.83 4.95
CA ASP A 12 -7.33 10.14 3.59
C ASP A 12 -6.51 9.00 2.95
N ASP A 13 -5.72 8.26 3.72
CA ASP A 13 -4.91 7.16 3.18
C ASP A 13 -5.78 5.97 2.77
N CYS A 14 -6.84 5.70 3.52
CA CYS A 14 -7.84 4.70 3.15
C CYS A 14 -8.65 5.10 1.91
N GLU A 15 -8.93 6.39 1.73
CA GLU A 15 -9.54 6.90 0.49
C GLU A 15 -8.60 6.69 -0.71
N ARG A 16 -7.32 7.06 -0.57
CA ARG A 16 -6.31 6.84 -1.61
C ARG A 16 -6.17 5.36 -1.97
N ILE A 17 -6.08 4.47 -0.99
CA ILE A 17 -6.02 3.01 -1.24
C ILE A 17 -7.25 2.55 -2.03
N ARG A 18 -8.44 3.00 -1.65
CA ARG A 18 -9.70 2.63 -2.31
C ARG A 18 -9.76 3.13 -3.75
N GLU A 19 -9.34 4.37 -4.02
CA GLU A 19 -9.31 4.91 -5.37
C GLU A 19 -8.39 4.08 -6.29
N HIS A 20 -7.20 3.72 -5.79
CA HIS A 20 -6.23 2.94 -6.56
C HIS A 20 -6.67 1.47 -6.73
N ALA A 21 -7.36 0.89 -5.74
CA ALA A 21 -7.94 -0.45 -5.87
C ALA A 21 -9.06 -0.50 -6.92
N ARG A 22 -9.82 0.59 -7.09
CA ARG A 22 -10.93 0.68 -8.06
C ARG A 22 -10.48 0.96 -9.50
N ASP A 23 -9.28 1.52 -9.70
CA ASP A 23 -8.73 1.83 -11.02
C ASP A 23 -8.49 0.58 -11.89
N GLY A 24 -8.40 -0.61 -11.28
CA GLY A 24 -8.26 -1.89 -11.99
C GLY A 24 -6.84 -2.18 -12.48
N ARG A 25 -5.87 -1.31 -12.19
CA ARG A 25 -4.44 -1.57 -12.35
C ARG A 25 -3.86 -2.13 -11.05
N SER A 26 -2.66 -2.70 -11.13
CA SER A 26 -1.95 -3.22 -9.96
C SER A 26 -1.20 -2.08 -9.26
N PHE A 27 -1.47 -1.90 -7.97
CA PHE A 27 -0.76 -0.95 -7.13
C PHE A 27 -0.30 -1.62 -5.85
N ILE A 28 0.88 -1.19 -5.39
CA ILE A 28 1.44 -1.56 -4.11
C ILE A 28 1.61 -0.30 -3.27
N PHE A 29 1.58 -0.45 -1.95
CA PHE A 29 1.81 0.65 -1.03
C PHE A 29 2.74 0.23 0.10
N HIS A 30 3.40 1.23 0.68
CA HIS A 30 4.20 1.10 1.88
C HIS A 30 3.82 2.23 2.85
N LEU A 31 3.75 1.88 4.13
CA LEU A 31 3.51 2.83 5.21
C LEU A 31 4.82 3.02 5.96
N PHE A 32 5.45 4.16 5.72
CA PHE A 32 6.70 4.50 6.39
C PHE A 32 6.48 4.70 7.89
N SER A 33 7.54 4.50 8.68
CA SER A 33 7.49 4.62 10.14
C SER A 33 7.09 6.02 10.64
N ASP A 34 7.19 7.05 9.79
CA ASP A 34 6.72 8.42 10.04
C ASP A 34 5.21 8.61 9.78
N GLY A 35 4.51 7.54 9.37
CA GLY A 35 3.09 7.54 9.04
C GLY A 35 2.78 8.06 7.64
N VAL A 36 3.78 8.17 6.76
CA VAL A 36 3.57 8.55 5.35
C VAL A 36 3.21 7.31 4.53
N LEU A 37 2.05 7.35 3.87
CA LEU A 37 1.66 6.33 2.89
C LEU A 37 2.13 6.71 1.49
N SER A 38 2.95 5.83 0.91
CA SER A 38 3.37 5.92 -0.49
C SER A 38 2.75 4.78 -1.30
N ILE A 39 2.23 5.10 -2.49
CA ILE A 39 1.63 4.16 -3.43
C ILE A 39 2.45 4.19 -4.72
N ALA A 40 2.75 3.01 -5.25
CA ALA A 40 3.40 2.85 -6.54
C ALA A 40 2.57 1.95 -7.45
N GLN A 41 2.50 2.34 -8.73
CA GLN A 41 1.88 1.52 -9.76
C GLN A 41 2.85 0.41 -10.20
N VAL A 42 2.37 -0.83 -10.25
CA VAL A 42 3.06 -1.96 -10.87
C VAL A 42 2.46 -2.18 -12.25
N LYS A 43 3.23 -1.92 -13.31
CA LYS A 43 2.74 -2.19 -14.67
C LYS A 43 2.71 -3.70 -14.92
N LYS A 44 1.88 -4.10 -15.87
CA LYS A 44 1.75 -5.51 -16.26
C LYS A 44 3.11 -6.06 -16.73
N GLY A 45 3.61 -7.07 -16.04
CA GLY A 45 4.89 -7.70 -16.33
C GLY A 45 6.08 -7.13 -15.57
N GLU A 46 5.90 -6.06 -14.77
CA GLU A 46 6.93 -5.61 -13.83
C GLU A 46 6.82 -6.38 -12.51
N ASN A 47 7.95 -6.62 -11.86
CA ASN A 47 7.99 -7.26 -10.55
C ASN A 47 7.66 -6.21 -9.47
N PRO A 48 6.65 -6.44 -8.62
CA PRO A 48 6.35 -5.57 -7.48
C PRO A 48 7.57 -5.31 -6.59
N ASN A 49 8.45 -6.30 -6.41
CA ASN A 49 9.64 -6.15 -5.60
C ASN A 49 10.61 -5.12 -6.20
N GLU A 50 10.85 -5.16 -7.51
CA GLU A 50 11.73 -4.20 -8.18
C GLU A 50 11.16 -2.77 -8.13
N ILE A 51 9.83 -2.64 -8.21
CA ILE A 51 9.16 -1.35 -8.06
C ILE A 51 9.29 -0.83 -6.62
N ALA A 52 9.06 -1.70 -5.63
CA ALA A 52 9.22 -1.38 -4.22
C ALA A 52 10.67 -0.95 -3.90
N GLU A 53 11.67 -1.64 -4.45
CA GLU A 53 13.09 -1.29 -4.28
C GLU A 53 13.40 0.10 -4.86
N LYS A 54 12.92 0.40 -6.08
CA LYS A 54 13.09 1.71 -6.71
C LYS A 54 12.41 2.84 -5.93
N GLN A 55 11.32 2.54 -5.24
CA GLN A 55 10.56 3.49 -4.44
C GLN A 55 11.05 3.59 -2.99
N GLY A 56 12.01 2.76 -2.58
CA GLY A 56 12.57 2.78 -1.23
C GLY A 56 11.64 2.16 -0.19
N PHE A 57 10.79 1.20 -0.56
CA PHE A 57 9.81 0.57 0.33
C PHE A 57 10.49 -0.47 1.23
N PHE A 58 11.22 0.02 2.23
CA PHE A 58 11.97 -0.80 3.17
C PHE A 58 11.45 -0.57 4.60
N ASN A 59 11.34 -1.66 5.36
CA ASN A 59 11.01 -1.60 6.77
C ASN A 59 12.23 -1.18 7.62
N GLN A 60 12.06 -1.09 8.94
CA GLN A 60 13.12 -0.69 9.87
C GLN A 60 14.33 -1.64 9.90
N GLU A 61 14.13 -2.90 9.49
CA GLU A 61 15.19 -3.91 9.39
C GLU A 61 15.94 -3.84 8.04
N GLY A 62 15.56 -2.90 7.16
CA GLY A 62 16.13 -2.77 5.82
C GLY A 62 15.63 -3.84 4.85
N GLN A 63 14.56 -4.56 5.20
CA GLN A 63 13.94 -5.56 4.34
C GLN A 63 12.87 -4.91 3.48
N LEU A 64 12.74 -5.39 2.26
CA LEU A 64 11.72 -4.93 1.33
C LEU A 64 10.33 -5.24 1.90
N GLU A 65 9.49 -4.22 2.02
CA GLU A 65 8.16 -4.35 2.60
C GLU A 65 7.16 -3.54 1.79
N TRP A 66 6.18 -4.23 1.21
CA TRP A 66 5.08 -3.59 0.49
C TRP A 66 3.83 -4.45 0.61
N PHE A 67 2.68 -3.80 0.43
CA PHE A 67 1.37 -4.43 0.50
C PHE A 67 0.58 -4.11 -0.77
N SER A 68 -0.23 -5.04 -1.26
CA SER A 68 -1.14 -4.73 -2.37
C SER A 68 -2.28 -3.84 -1.87
N VAL A 69 -2.65 -2.81 -2.64
CA VAL A 69 -3.81 -1.98 -2.30
C VAL A 69 -5.09 -2.82 -2.16
N ASN A 70 -5.18 -3.95 -2.88
CA ASN A 70 -6.35 -4.84 -2.87
C ASN A 70 -6.44 -5.74 -1.63
N GLU A 71 -5.35 -5.88 -0.87
CA GLU A 71 -5.31 -6.68 0.35
C GLU A 71 -5.77 -5.90 1.58
N HIS A 72 -5.78 -4.57 1.49
CA HIS A 72 -6.17 -3.73 2.62
C HIS A 72 -7.70 -3.69 2.79
N PRO A 73 -8.26 -3.80 4.01
CA PRO A 73 -9.70 -3.75 4.25
C PRO A 73 -10.39 -2.51 3.65
N CYS A 74 -9.72 -1.36 3.68
CA CYS A 74 -10.23 -0.10 3.08
C CYS A 74 -10.55 -0.19 1.58
N ALA A 75 -9.95 -1.14 0.84
CA ALA A 75 -10.27 -1.37 -0.57
C ALA A 75 -11.67 -1.95 -0.77
N HIS A 76 -12.15 -2.78 0.17
CA HIS A 76 -13.44 -3.47 0.08
C HIS A 76 -14.50 -2.90 1.03
N GLU A 77 -14.10 -2.01 1.94
CA GLU A 77 -15.03 -1.35 2.85
C GLU A 77 -16.04 -0.54 2.03
N THR A 78 -17.25 -1.06 1.96
CA THR A 78 -18.43 -0.39 1.44
C THR A 78 -18.99 0.40 2.61
N LEU A 79 -18.94 1.72 2.51
CA LEU A 79 -19.64 2.63 3.44
C LEU A 79 -21.12 2.25 3.55
#